data_AF-A0A0R2IZ68-F1
#
_entry.id   AF-A0A0R2IZ68-F1
#
_cell.length_a   1.000
_cell.length_b   1.000
_cell.length_c   1.000
_cell.angle_alpha   90.00
_cell.angle_beta   90.00
_cell.angle_gamma   90.00
#
_symmetry.space_group_name_H-M   'P 1'
#
loop_
_entity.id
_entity.type
_entity.pdbx_description
1 polymer ?
#
loop_
_entity_poly.entity_id
_entity_poly.type
_entity_poly.pdbx_seq_one_letter_code
_entity_poly.pdbx_strand_id
1 'polypeptide(L)'
;MVPMMGKKFGRLKVIKRAGSNPANGNAKWLCQCDCGNQVVVDGYALRSGQTRSCGCLKREISRRSSRCNPAFQKNVGNAKNLVDEKGINFTSRDLTKRNKSGVIGVSYDKTSDSWYAHLMVDYQYVLAKSFKSFDDAVTARKQAEREYYGKNQQAE
;
A
#
# COMPACT_ATOMS: atom_id res chain seq x y z
N MET A 1 34.85 23.26 -7.55
CA MET A 1 33.91 22.64 -6.58
C MET A 1 32.95 23.71 -6.10
N VAL A 2 31.65 23.59 -6.36
CA VAL A 2 30.67 24.62 -5.93
C VAL A 2 30.48 24.52 -4.41
N PRO A 3 30.64 25.61 -3.63
CA PRO A 3 30.37 25.58 -2.20
C PRO A 3 28.87 25.36 -1.97
N MET A 4 28.54 24.33 -1.21
CA MET A 4 27.15 23.94 -0.91
C MET A 4 26.77 24.24 0.54
N MET A 5 27.74 24.39 1.45
CA MET A 5 27.47 24.73 2.85
C MET A 5 26.74 26.07 2.95
N GLY A 6 25.74 26.15 3.83
CA GLY A 6 24.94 27.35 4.03
C GLY A 6 23.87 27.60 2.96
N LYS A 7 23.92 26.94 1.79
CA LYS A 7 22.90 27.09 0.75
C LYS A 7 21.55 26.54 1.20
N LYS A 8 20.48 27.23 0.79
CA LYS A 8 19.10 26.83 1.04
C LYS A 8 18.45 26.29 -0.24
N PHE A 9 17.82 25.13 -0.15
CA PHE A 9 17.09 24.45 -1.23
C PHE A 9 15.67 24.16 -0.72
N GLY A 10 14.70 24.99 -1.11
CA GLY A 10 13.37 24.93 -0.52
C GLY A 10 13.41 25.18 0.99
N ARG A 11 12.97 24.21 1.78
CA ARG A 11 12.99 24.23 3.26
C ARG A 11 14.26 23.63 3.86
N LEU A 12 15.28 23.28 3.05
CA LEU A 12 16.50 22.63 3.51
C LEU A 12 17.69 23.57 3.47
N LYS A 13 18.37 23.75 4.60
CA LYS A 13 19.65 24.46 4.69
C LYS A 13 20.79 23.46 4.85
N VAL A 14 21.78 23.51 3.96
CA VAL A 14 22.94 22.61 4.02
C VAL A 14 23.83 22.97 5.21
N ILE A 15 24.10 22.00 6.08
CA ILE A 15 24.97 22.14 7.26
C ILE A 15 26.39 21.69 6.92
N LYS A 16 26.55 20.43 6.49
CA LYS A 16 27.86 19.82 6.24
C LYS A 16 27.79 18.70 5.20
N ARG A 17 28.95 18.34 4.66
CA ARG A 17 29.08 17.16 3.80
C ARG A 17 28.95 15.89 4.64
N ALA A 18 28.18 14.92 4.16
CA ALA A 18 27.86 13.66 4.83
C ALA A 18 28.40 12.44 4.06
N GLY A 19 29.51 12.62 3.34
CA GLY A 19 30.15 11.60 2.51
C GLY A 19 29.72 11.66 1.04
N SER A 20 29.86 10.52 0.37
CA SER A 20 29.45 10.31 -1.03
C SER A 20 28.54 9.10 -1.14
N ASN A 21 27.70 9.08 -2.17
CA ASN A 21 26.87 7.95 -2.50
C ASN A 21 27.73 6.86 -3.19
N PRO A 22 27.79 5.62 -2.66
CA PRO A 22 28.59 4.55 -3.25
C PRO A 22 28.17 4.19 -4.68
N ALA A 23 26.90 4.39 -5.03
CA ALA A 23 26.37 3.95 -6.32
C ALA A 23 26.72 4.89 -7.49
N ASN A 24 26.87 6.19 -7.25
CA ASN A 24 27.07 7.19 -8.32
C ASN A 24 28.17 8.22 -8.00
N GLY A 25 28.85 8.10 -6.86
CA GLY A 25 29.92 9.01 -6.45
C GLY A 25 29.46 10.40 -5.99
N ASN A 26 28.17 10.74 -6.06
CA ASN A 26 27.67 12.07 -5.74
C ASN A 26 27.89 12.41 -4.26
N ALA A 27 28.28 13.65 -3.99
CA ALA A 27 28.38 14.16 -2.63
C ALA A 27 27.01 14.20 -1.94
N LYS A 28 26.92 13.64 -0.74
CA LYS A 28 25.77 13.74 0.16
C LYS A 28 25.95 14.89 1.14
N TRP A 29 24.86 15.54 1.49
CA TRP A 29 24.85 16.72 2.34
C TRP A 29 23.82 16.56 3.46
N LEU A 30 24.27 16.76 4.71
CA LEU A 30 23.39 16.88 5.85
C LEU A 30 22.72 18.25 5.80
N CYS A 31 21.40 18.25 5.78
CA CYS A 31 20.59 19.46 5.71
C CYS A 31 19.67 19.58 6.93
N GLN A 32 19.56 20.80 7.46
CA GLN A 32 18.56 21.17 8.45
C GLN A 32 17.28 21.60 7.73
N CYS A 33 16.15 21.00 8.06
CA CYS A 33 14.86 21.43 7.55
C CYS A 33 14.26 22.51 8.44
N ASP A 34 13.50 23.44 7.84
CA ASP A 34 12.74 24.48 8.54
C ASP A 34 11.74 23.90 9.57
N CYS A 35 11.34 22.62 9.44
CA CYS A 35 10.49 21.94 10.44
C CYS A 35 11.28 21.33 11.62
N GLY A 36 12.58 21.61 11.75
CA GLY A 36 13.43 21.12 12.85
C GLY A 36 14.13 19.77 12.59
N ASN A 37 13.67 18.99 11.62
CA ASN A 37 14.30 17.70 11.30
C ASN A 37 15.55 17.83 10.41
N GLN A 38 16.49 16.91 10.55
CA GLN A 38 17.64 16.79 9.67
C GLN A 38 17.47 15.65 8.67
N VAL A 39 18.06 15.81 7.49
CA VAL A 39 18.04 14.79 6.44
C VAL A 39 19.34 14.83 5.64
N VAL A 40 19.85 13.65 5.27
CA VAL A 40 20.98 13.51 4.36
C VAL A 40 20.44 13.38 2.94
N VAL A 41 20.85 14.28 2.06
CA VAL A 41 20.33 14.35 0.68
C VAL A 41 21.48 14.34 -0.32
N ASP A 42 21.26 13.68 -1.45
CA ASP A 42 22.17 13.73 -2.59
C ASP A 42 22.30 15.16 -3.14
N GLY A 43 23.51 15.61 -3.42
CA GLY A 43 23.78 16.95 -3.94
C GLY A 43 23.10 17.22 -5.28
N TYR A 44 22.92 16.21 -6.12
CA TYR A 44 22.14 16.32 -7.35
C TYR A 44 20.66 16.62 -7.04
N ALA A 45 20.05 15.85 -6.14
CA ALA A 45 18.62 16.01 -5.77
C ALA A 45 18.31 17.36 -5.12
N LEU A 46 19.27 17.97 -4.41
CA LEU A 46 19.17 19.34 -3.91
C LEU A 46 19.17 20.36 -5.05
N ARG A 47 20.14 20.27 -5.97
CA ARG A 47 20.30 21.22 -7.08
C ARG A 47 19.19 21.13 -8.12
N SER A 48 18.74 19.93 -8.45
CA SER A 48 17.63 19.69 -9.39
C SER A 48 16.26 19.99 -8.77
N GLY A 49 16.19 20.26 -7.46
CA GLY A 49 14.95 20.57 -6.77
C GLY A 49 14.03 19.36 -6.55
N GLN A 50 14.53 18.13 -6.73
CA GLN A 50 13.79 16.91 -6.40
C GLN A 50 13.51 16.80 -4.90
N THR A 51 14.44 17.25 -4.07
CA THR A 51 14.32 17.23 -2.60
C THR A 51 14.33 18.66 -2.05
N ARG A 52 13.14 19.13 -1.64
CA ARG A 52 12.91 20.49 -1.12
C ARG A 52 12.61 20.55 0.37
N SER A 53 12.48 19.40 1.03
CA SER A 53 12.19 19.28 2.47
C SER A 53 12.57 17.89 2.95
N CYS A 54 12.56 17.65 4.26
CA CYS A 54 12.72 16.30 4.84
C CYS A 54 11.46 15.40 4.66
N GLY A 55 10.55 15.76 3.74
CA GLY A 55 9.25 15.13 3.53
C GLY A 55 8.08 15.85 4.22
N CYS A 56 8.34 16.82 5.09
CA CYS A 56 7.30 17.58 5.78
C CYS A 56 6.38 18.36 4.81
N LEU A 57 6.92 18.90 3.72
CA LEU A 57 6.13 19.62 2.72
C LEU A 57 5.08 18.70 2.07
N LYS A 58 5.46 17.47 1.69
CA LYS A 58 4.51 16.50 1.11
C LYS A 58 3.43 16.10 2.11
N ARG A 59 3.78 15.92 3.39
CA ARG A 59 2.83 15.59 4.45
C ARG A 59 1.82 16.72 4.67
N GLU A 60 2.27 17.97 4.66
CA GLU A 60 1.42 19.15 4.78
C GLU A 60 0.43 19.27 3.62
N ILE A 61 0.91 19.12 2.38
CA ILE A 61 0.06 19.14 1.19
C ILE A 61 -0.96 18.00 1.24
N SER A 62 -0.53 16.77 1.53
CA SER A 62 -1.44 15.62 1.64
C SER A 62 -2.52 15.83 2.70
N ARG A 63 -2.15 16.30 3.91
CA ARG A 63 -3.12 16.63 4.96
C ARG A 63 -4.11 17.69 4.52
N ARG A 64 -3.65 18.75 3.86
CA ARG A 64 -4.52 19.81 3.34
C ARG A 64 -5.46 19.27 2.28
N SER A 65 -4.95 18.52 1.30
CA SER A 65 -5.75 17.93 0.23
C SER A 65 -6.81 16.99 0.77
N SER A 66 -6.46 16.09 1.71
CA SER A 66 -7.44 15.23 2.39
C SER A 66 -8.49 16.06 3.13
N ARG A 67 -8.08 17.13 3.82
CA ARG A 67 -9.01 17.95 4.60
C ARG A 67 -10.00 18.74 3.74
N CYS A 68 -9.52 19.29 2.63
CA CYS A 68 -10.27 20.20 1.77
C CYS A 68 -10.94 19.51 0.57
N ASN A 69 -10.75 18.21 0.36
CA ASN A 69 -11.42 17.46 -0.70
C ASN A 69 -12.76 16.92 -0.17
N PRO A 70 -13.92 17.46 -0.61
CA PRO A 70 -15.22 17.05 -0.09
C PRO A 70 -15.54 15.57 -0.37
N ALA A 71 -15.10 15.05 -1.51
CA ALA A 71 -15.31 13.66 -1.88
C ALA A 71 -14.52 12.70 -0.97
N PHE A 72 -13.27 13.06 -0.62
CA PHE A 72 -12.48 12.28 0.34
C PHE A 72 -13.14 12.30 1.72
N GLN A 73 -13.55 13.49 2.19
CA GLN A 73 -14.16 13.65 3.51
C GLN A 73 -15.51 12.95 3.65
N LYS A 74 -16.29 12.88 2.57
CA LYS A 74 -17.56 12.11 2.55
C LYS A 74 -17.33 10.61 2.73
N ASN A 75 -16.18 10.10 2.27
CA ASN A 75 -15.93 8.66 2.15
C ASN A 75 -14.92 8.13 3.19
N VAL A 76 -14.25 9.01 3.93
CA VAL A 76 -13.28 8.61 4.95
C VAL A 76 -13.97 7.75 6.01
N GLY A 77 -13.44 6.55 6.26
CA GLY A 77 -13.99 5.62 7.25
C GLY A 77 -15.32 4.94 6.85
N ASN A 78 -15.86 5.18 5.65
CA ASN A 78 -17.08 4.51 5.22
C ASN A 78 -16.81 3.06 4.79
N ALA A 79 -17.05 2.11 5.69
CA ALA A 79 -16.86 0.68 5.43
C ALA A 79 -17.70 0.15 4.27
N LYS A 80 -18.85 0.79 3.95
CA LYS A 80 -19.70 0.39 2.83
C LYS A 80 -19.00 0.54 1.47
N ASN A 81 -18.00 1.42 1.38
CA ASN A 81 -17.20 1.58 0.15
C ASN A 81 -16.23 0.40 -0.09
N LEU A 82 -16.09 -0.50 0.89
CA LEU A 82 -15.20 -1.67 0.80
C LEU A 82 -15.94 -2.94 0.39
N VAL A 83 -17.27 -2.86 0.29
CA VAL A 83 -18.13 -4.00 -0.06
C VAL A 83 -18.99 -3.66 -1.26
N ASP A 84 -19.36 -4.69 -2.02
CA ASP A 84 -20.35 -4.62 -3.07
C ASP A 84 -21.78 -4.52 -2.49
N GLU A 85 -22.79 -4.33 -3.35
CA GLU A 85 -24.22 -4.33 -3.02
C GLU A 85 -24.67 -5.60 -2.28
N LYS A 86 -23.96 -6.71 -2.46
CA LYS A 86 -24.18 -8.01 -1.81
C LYS A 86 -23.30 -8.24 -0.59
N GLY A 87 -22.63 -7.22 -0.06
CA GLY A 87 -21.79 -7.37 1.13
C GLY A 87 -20.46 -8.08 0.92
N ILE A 88 -20.07 -8.34 -0.33
CA ILE A 88 -18.81 -9.00 -0.66
C ILE A 88 -17.69 -7.97 -0.66
N ASN A 89 -16.62 -8.21 0.08
CA ASN A 89 -15.48 -7.31 0.07
C ASN A 89 -14.79 -7.31 -1.31
N PHE A 90 -14.45 -6.14 -1.84
CA PHE A 90 -13.73 -6.05 -3.12
C PHE A 90 -12.39 -6.81 -3.09
N THR A 91 -11.73 -6.90 -1.93
CA THR A 91 -10.49 -7.69 -1.78
C THR A 91 -10.69 -9.20 -1.99
N SER A 92 -11.92 -9.69 -1.89
CA SER A 92 -12.27 -11.09 -2.11
C SER A 92 -12.55 -11.41 -3.58
N ARG A 93 -12.47 -10.42 -4.49
CA ARG A 93 -12.75 -10.56 -5.93
C ARG A 93 -11.47 -10.58 -6.78
N ASP A 94 -10.49 -9.76 -6.41
CA ASP A 94 -9.28 -9.56 -7.22
C ASP A 94 -8.06 -10.28 -6.67
N LEU A 95 -7.37 -11.05 -7.52
CA LEU A 95 -6.16 -11.76 -7.14
C LEU A 95 -5.00 -10.78 -7.01
N THR A 96 -4.35 -10.76 -5.84
CA THR A 96 -3.14 -9.95 -5.63
C THR A 96 -1.87 -10.73 -5.95
N LYS A 97 -0.80 -10.04 -6.38
CA LYS A 97 0.53 -10.64 -6.61
C LYS A 97 1.13 -11.33 -5.36
N ARG A 98 0.61 -11.05 -4.17
CA ARG A 98 1.04 -11.67 -2.90
C ARG A 98 0.37 -13.02 -2.64
N ASN A 99 -0.68 -13.37 -3.39
CA ASN A 99 -1.36 -14.64 -3.25
C ASN A 99 -0.45 -15.77 -3.77
N LYS A 100 -0.09 -16.70 -2.89
CA LYS A 100 0.81 -17.82 -3.21
C LYS A 100 0.07 -19.07 -3.72
N SER A 101 -1.21 -19.24 -3.36
CA SER A 101 -2.01 -20.41 -3.72
C SER A 101 -2.65 -20.30 -5.11
N GLY A 102 -2.67 -19.09 -5.69
CA GLY A 102 -3.34 -18.80 -6.96
C GLY A 102 -4.85 -18.63 -6.86
N VAL A 103 -5.44 -18.89 -5.69
CA VAL A 103 -6.89 -18.83 -5.46
C VAL A 103 -7.20 -17.96 -4.24
N ILE A 104 -8.10 -17.00 -4.39
CA ILE A 104 -8.47 -16.07 -3.32
C ILE A 104 -9.21 -16.85 -2.24
N GLY A 105 -8.83 -16.62 -0.98
CA GLY A 105 -9.45 -17.27 0.16
C GLY A 105 -9.14 -18.76 0.28
N VAL A 106 -8.13 -19.28 -0.42
CA VAL A 106 -7.58 -20.62 -0.20
C VAL A 106 -6.13 -20.49 0.23
N SER A 107 -5.76 -21.07 1.36
CA SER A 107 -4.41 -21.01 1.90
C SER A 107 -4.02 -22.34 2.54
N TYR A 108 -2.77 -22.73 2.42
CA TYR A 108 -2.25 -23.92 3.07
C TYR A 108 -1.76 -23.59 4.49
N ASP A 109 -2.26 -24.33 5.48
CA ASP A 109 -1.75 -24.30 6.85
C ASP A 109 -0.73 -25.43 7.04
N LYS A 110 0.50 -25.03 7.42
CA LYS A 110 1.61 -25.95 7.66
C LYS A 110 1.48 -26.67 9.00
N THR A 111 0.78 -26.08 9.97
CA THR A 111 0.68 -26.64 11.32
C THR A 111 -0.31 -27.81 11.34
N SER A 112 -1.48 -27.64 10.73
CA SER A 112 -2.49 -28.71 10.63
C SER A 112 -2.29 -29.63 9.41
N ASP A 113 -1.29 -29.35 8.58
CA ASP A 113 -1.06 -30.00 7.27
C ASP A 113 -2.37 -30.12 6.48
N SER A 114 -3.00 -28.98 6.18
CA SER A 114 -4.32 -28.93 5.54
C SER A 114 -4.53 -27.61 4.79
N TRP A 115 -5.34 -27.67 3.74
CA TRP A 115 -5.79 -26.52 2.97
C TRP A 115 -7.03 -25.90 3.62
N TYR A 116 -6.98 -24.61 3.91
CA TYR A 116 -8.10 -23.86 4.45
C TYR A 116 -8.74 -23.01 3.36
N ALA A 117 -10.05 -23.13 3.20
CA ALA A 117 -10.86 -22.29 2.33
C ALA A 117 -11.84 -21.46 3.15
N HIS A 118 -11.93 -20.17 2.85
CA HIS A 118 -12.90 -19.27 3.46
C HIS A 118 -13.54 -18.30 2.47
N LEU A 119 -14.76 -17.85 2.77
CA LEU A 119 -15.46 -16.75 2.11
C LEU A 119 -16.24 -15.98 3.17
N MET A 120 -16.10 -14.66 3.16
CA MET A 120 -16.87 -13.75 4.00
C MET A 120 -17.81 -12.93 3.14
N VAL A 121 -19.09 -12.87 3.55
CA VAL A 121 -20.15 -12.09 2.93
C VAL A 121 -20.93 -11.42 4.07
N ASP A 122 -21.20 -10.13 3.97
CA ASP A 122 -21.93 -9.38 5.01
C ASP A 122 -21.37 -9.60 6.43
N TYR A 123 -20.05 -9.60 6.56
CA TYR A 123 -19.32 -9.81 7.83
C TYR A 123 -19.52 -11.20 8.47
N GLN A 124 -20.07 -12.17 7.74
CA GLN A 124 -20.23 -13.55 8.18
C GLN A 124 -19.42 -14.50 7.31
N TYR A 125 -18.82 -15.53 7.92
CA TYR A 125 -18.13 -16.58 7.18
C TYR A 125 -19.15 -17.58 6.63
N VAL A 126 -19.40 -17.51 5.32
CA VAL A 126 -20.26 -18.47 4.60
C VAL A 126 -19.49 -19.74 4.23
N LEU A 127 -18.16 -19.65 4.16
CA LEU A 127 -17.24 -20.78 4.06
C LEU A 127 -16.09 -20.56 5.05
N ALA A 128 -15.78 -21.58 5.85
CA ALA A 128 -14.65 -21.61 6.77
C ALA A 128 -14.30 -23.08 7.10
N LYS A 129 -13.69 -23.79 6.15
CA LYS A 129 -13.43 -25.24 6.27
C LYS A 129 -12.00 -25.59 5.88
N SER A 130 -11.47 -26.63 6.52
CA SER A 130 -10.18 -27.25 6.20
C SER A 130 -10.38 -28.52 5.37
N PHE A 131 -9.47 -28.77 4.43
CA PHE A 131 -9.47 -29.87 3.48
C PHE A 131 -8.07 -30.49 3.42
N LYS A 132 -7.97 -31.76 3.03
CA LYS A 132 -6.67 -32.43 2.82
C LYS A 132 -6.08 -32.14 1.44
N SER A 133 -6.93 -32.06 0.41
CA SER A 133 -6.51 -31.72 -0.95
C SER A 133 -6.68 -30.23 -1.27
N PHE A 134 -5.79 -29.72 -2.12
CA PHE A 134 -5.93 -28.38 -2.69
C PHE A 134 -7.18 -28.27 -3.56
N ASP A 135 -7.45 -29.27 -4.39
CA ASP A 135 -8.56 -29.26 -5.35
C ASP A 135 -9.92 -29.22 -4.66
N ASP A 136 -10.05 -29.90 -3.52
CA ASP A 136 -11.27 -29.88 -2.70
C ASP A 136 -11.51 -28.48 -2.12
N ALA A 137 -10.46 -27.85 -1.60
CA ALA A 137 -10.53 -26.49 -1.06
C ALA A 137 -10.92 -25.47 -2.15
N VAL A 138 -10.35 -25.61 -3.35
CA VAL A 138 -10.69 -24.77 -4.51
C VAL A 138 -12.13 -25.00 -4.96
N THR A 139 -12.59 -26.25 -4.98
CA THR A 139 -13.95 -26.60 -5.37
C THR A 139 -14.96 -26.02 -4.39
N ALA A 140 -14.73 -26.17 -3.08
CA ALA A 140 -15.57 -25.56 -2.04
C ALA A 140 -15.60 -24.04 -2.16
N ARG A 141 -14.45 -23.41 -2.43
CA ARG A 141 -14.36 -21.96 -2.67
C ARG A 141 -15.18 -21.51 -3.88
N LYS A 142 -15.01 -22.17 -5.03
CA LYS A 142 -15.77 -21.88 -6.26
C LYS A 142 -17.26 -22.10 -6.09
N GLN A 143 -17.66 -23.11 -5.32
CA GLN A 143 -19.07 -23.36 -5.01
C GLN A 143 -19.66 -22.20 -4.20
N ALA A 144 -18.97 -21.75 -3.15
CA ALA A 144 -19.40 -20.61 -2.35
C ALA A 144 -19.46 -19.31 -3.18
N GLU A 145 -18.51 -19.09 -4.09
CA GLU A 145 -18.57 -17.95 -5.01
C GLU A 145 -19.81 -17.99 -5.90
N ARG A 146 -20.16 -19.15 -6.49
CA ARG A 146 -21.35 -19.28 -7.33
C ARG A 146 -22.65 -19.00 -6.57
N GLU A 147 -22.71 -19.41 -5.31
CA GLU A 147 -23.88 -19.22 -4.45
C GLU A 147 -24.06 -17.75 -4.06
N TYR A 148 -22.98 -17.09 -3.61
CA TYR A 148 -23.07 -15.76 -2.99
C TYR A 148 -22.75 -14.60 -3.92
N TYR A 149 -21.90 -14.76 -4.94
CA TYR A 149 -21.62 -13.67 -5.89
C TYR A 149 -22.83 -13.44 -6.82
N GLY A 150 -23.84 -14.33 -6.77
CA GLY A 150 -24.85 -14.52 -7.81
C GLY A 150 -24.17 -15.01 -9.08
N LYS A 151 -24.96 -15.57 -10.01
CA LYS A 151 -24.44 -15.87 -11.34
C LYS A 151 -23.70 -14.61 -11.84
N ASN A 152 -22.36 -14.68 -11.97
CA ASN A 152 -21.73 -13.96 -13.06
C ASN A 152 -22.64 -14.25 -14.25
N GLN A 153 -23.22 -13.22 -14.86
CA GLN A 153 -23.73 -13.36 -16.20
C GLN A 153 -22.60 -14.03 -16.98
N GLN A 154 -22.82 -15.30 -17.29
CA GLN A 154 -21.83 -16.19 -17.86
C GLN A 154 -21.50 -15.68 -19.25
N ALA A 155 -20.27 -15.97 -19.67
CA ALA A 155 -19.93 -16.32 -21.03
C ALA A 155 -20.22 -15.29 -22.13
N GLU A 156 -19.14 -14.70 -22.64
CA GLU A 156 -18.74 -14.90 -24.04
C GLU A 156 -17.22 -14.89 -24.15
#